data_AF-A0A7D8BD59-F1
#
_entry.id   AF-A0A7D8BD59-F1
#
_cell.length_a   1.000
_cell.length_b   1.000
_cell.length_c   1.000
_cell.angle_alpha   90.00
_cell.angle_beta   90.00
_cell.angle_gamma   90.00
#
_symmetry.space_group_name_H-M   'P 1'
#
loop_
_entity.id
_entity.type
_entity.pdbx_description
1 polymer ?
#
loop_
_entity_poly.entity_id
_entity_poly.type
_entity_poly.pdbx_seq_one_letter_code
_entity_poly.pdbx_strand_id
1 'polypeptide(L)' 'MKLNVSAEALNVFNRVNLHDVDQVYGAGEFAGPVPKHYGDGINSPDNPTFGTPTFAGGARQIQLSLKLKF' A
#
# COMPACT_ATOMS: atom_id res chain seq x y z
N MET A 1 1.04 -29.30 -28.75
CA MET A 1 1.21 -29.15 -27.29
C MET A 1 2.39 -28.25 -26.95
N LYS A 2 2.17 -27.16 -26.18
CA LYS A 2 3.19 -26.20 -25.73
C LYS A 2 3.07 -25.94 -24.23
N LEU A 3 4.21 -25.93 -23.53
CA LEU A 3 4.30 -25.56 -22.11
C LEU A 3 5.00 -24.20 -21.96
N ASN A 4 4.48 -23.34 -21.08
CA ASN A 4 5.13 -22.09 -20.69
C ASN A 4 5.20 -22.04 -19.16
N VAL A 5 6.31 -21.58 -18.61
CA VAL A 5 6.53 -21.41 -17.17
C VAL A 5 6.98 -19.99 -16.88
N SER A 6 6.59 -19.43 -15.73
CA SER A 6 7.10 -18.15 -15.24
C SER A 6 7.33 -18.20 -13.74
N ALA A 7 8.27 -17.37 -13.29
CA ALA A 7 8.57 -17.11 -11.90
C ALA A 7 8.71 -15.61 -11.70
N GLU A 8 8.06 -15.08 -10.67
CA GLU A 8 8.02 -13.65 -10.35
C GLU A 8 8.38 -13.45 -8.88
N ALA A 9 9.15 -12.40 -8.60
CA ALA A 9 9.48 -11.97 -7.25
C ALA A 9 8.95 -10.55 -7.04
N LEU A 10 7.94 -10.42 -6.18
CA LEU A 10 7.27 -9.18 -5.84
C LEU A 10 7.78 -8.69 -4.48
N ASN A 11 7.92 -7.36 -4.35
CA ASN A 11 8.46 -6.73 -3.15
C ASN A 11 9.78 -7.38 -2.66
N VAL A 12 10.77 -7.47 -3.58
CA VAL A 12 12.05 -8.17 -3.37
C VAL A 12 12.76 -7.72 -2.09
N PHE A 13 12.63 -6.45 -1.70
CA PHE A 13 13.26 -5.93 -0.48
C PHE A 13 12.37 -5.98 0.77
N ASN A 14 11.16 -6.54 0.66
CA ASN A 14 10.17 -6.59 1.74
C ASN A 14 9.91 -5.20 2.37
N ARG A 15 9.84 -4.16 1.54
CA ARG A 15 9.51 -2.81 1.99
C ARG A 15 8.02 -2.75 2.30
N VAL A 16 7.66 -2.14 3.41
CA VAL A 16 6.27 -1.79 3.69
C VAL A 16 5.86 -0.71 2.69
N ASN A 17 4.96 -1.06 1.77
CA ASN A 17 4.34 -0.12 0.85
C ASN A 17 2.92 0.11 1.32
N LEU A 18 2.52 1.36 1.51
CA LEU A 18 1.14 1.70 1.86
C LEU A 18 0.46 2.22 0.61
N HIS A 19 -0.75 1.74 0.38
CA HIS A 19 -1.59 2.17 -0.72
C HIS A 19 -2.64 3.18 -0.26
N ASP A 20 -3.03 3.11 1.01
CA ASP A 20 -3.96 4.05 1.61
C ASP A 20 -3.70 4.23 3.10
N VAL A 21 -4.10 5.39 3.61
CA VAL A 21 -4.06 5.78 5.01
C VAL A 21 -5.40 6.39 5.40
N ASP A 22 -5.70 6.38 6.69
CA ASP A 22 -6.91 7.00 7.19
C ASP A 22 -6.88 8.51 6.98
N GLN A 23 -7.99 9.05 6.47
CA GLN A 23 -8.10 10.43 6.01
C GLN A 23 -9.13 11.17 6.85
N VAL A 24 -9.14 12.50 6.73
CA VAL A 24 -10.21 13.32 7.31
C VAL A 24 -11.33 13.45 6.28
N TYR A 25 -12.54 13.06 6.67
CA TYR A 25 -13.76 13.28 5.87
C TYR A 25 -14.70 14.23 6.60
N GLY A 26 -15.39 15.11 5.87
CA GLY A 26 -16.41 15.99 6.42
C GLY A 26 -15.90 17.23 7.16
N ALA A 27 -14.59 17.43 7.28
CA ALA A 27 -14.01 18.71 7.69
C ALA A 27 -14.07 19.71 6.53
N GLY A 28 -14.51 20.94 6.80
CA GLY A 28 -14.57 22.00 5.79
C GLY A 28 -13.19 22.45 5.29
N GLU A 29 -12.17 22.33 6.14
CA GLU A 29 -10.76 22.58 5.85
C GLU A 29 -9.89 21.73 6.78
N PHE A 30 -8.72 21.27 6.32
CA PHE A 30 -7.82 20.47 7.15
C PHE A 30 -7.15 21.37 8.21
N ALA A 31 -7.45 21.11 9.48
CA ALA A 31 -6.86 21.85 10.60
C ALA A 31 -5.46 21.33 10.92
N GLY A 32 -4.43 21.92 10.30
CA GLY A 32 -3.03 21.61 10.63
C GLY A 32 -2.05 21.82 9.48
N PRO A 33 -0.76 21.47 9.67
CA PRO A 33 0.23 21.48 8.60
C PRO A 33 -0.15 20.49 7.49
N VAL A 34 0.09 20.85 6.23
CA VAL A 34 -0.19 19.96 5.09
C VAL A 34 0.81 18.79 5.09
N PRO A 35 0.35 17.52 5.20
CA PRO A 35 1.23 16.36 5.13
C PRO A 35 1.95 16.29 3.78
N LYS A 36 3.21 15.84 3.79
CA LYS A 36 4.06 15.74 2.59
C LYS A 36 4.43 14.31 2.26
N HIS A 37 4.55 13.45 3.26
CA HIS A 37 4.81 12.03 3.08
C HIS A 37 4.28 11.24 4.28
N TYR A 38 4.04 9.95 4.06
CA TYR A 38 3.69 9.05 5.16
C TYR A 38 4.75 9.09 6.26
N GLY A 39 4.30 9.12 7.52
CA GLY A 39 5.18 9.13 8.69
C GLY A 39 5.87 10.46 8.98
N ASP A 40 5.43 11.59 8.40
CA ASP A 40 5.91 12.93 8.77
C ASP A 40 5.43 13.41 10.16
N GLY A 41 4.59 12.61 10.84
CA GLY A 41 4.13 12.87 12.21
C GLY A 41 2.98 13.88 12.29
N ILE A 42 2.42 14.29 11.15
CA ILE A 42 1.24 15.15 11.12
C ILE A 42 -0.01 14.34 11.49
N ASN A 43 -0.75 14.85 12.46
CA ASN A 43 -2.01 14.29 12.93
C ASN A 43 -3.15 15.29 12.71
N SER A 44 -4.39 14.82 12.76
CA SER A 44 -5.58 15.67 12.69
C SER A 44 -6.33 15.69 14.02
N PRO A 45 -6.76 16.86 14.52
CA PRO A 45 -7.67 16.92 15.66
C PRO A 45 -9.07 16.37 15.32
N ASP A 46 -9.46 16.43 14.05
CA ASP A 46 -10.77 15.95 13.57
C ASP A 46 -10.81 14.44 13.38
N ASN A 47 -9.64 13.79 13.24
CA ASN A 47 -9.52 12.35 13.14
C ASN A 47 -8.27 11.84 13.92
N PRO A 48 -8.45 11.24 15.12
CA PRO A 48 -7.35 10.72 15.93
C PRO A 48 -6.52 9.61 15.27
N THR A 49 -7.06 8.92 14.26
CA THR A 49 -6.38 7.86 13.51
C THR A 49 -5.84 8.35 12.16
N PHE A 50 -5.90 9.65 11.87
CA PHE A 50 -5.37 10.24 10.64
C PHE A 50 -3.93 9.78 10.34
N GLY A 51 -3.69 9.41 9.09
CA GLY A 51 -2.38 8.96 8.63
C GLY A 51 -2.03 7.54 9.05
N THR A 52 -2.88 6.82 9.79
CA THR A 52 -2.65 5.40 10.08
C THR A 52 -2.93 4.52 8.85
N PRO A 53 -2.19 3.42 8.63
CA PRO A 53 -2.42 2.55 7.48
C PRO A 53 -3.81 1.93 7.46
N THR A 54 -4.56 2.14 6.37
CA THR A 54 -5.83 1.44 6.10
C THR A 54 -5.63 0.31 5.11
N PHE A 55 -4.69 0.46 4.18
CA PHE A 55 -4.35 -0.57 3.21
C PHE A 55 -2.85 -0.67 2.97
N ALA A 56 -2.25 -1.74 3.49
CA ALA A 56 -0.88 -2.10 3.22
C ALA A 56 -0.80 -2.98 1.97
N GLY A 57 0.20 -2.70 1.12
CA GLY A 57 0.56 -3.53 -0.01
C GLY A 57 1.14 -4.88 0.41
N GLY A 58 1.23 -5.78 -0.56
CA GLY A 58 1.73 -7.14 -0.33
C GLY A 58 3.17 -7.15 0.21
N ALA A 59 3.42 -8.06 1.16
CA ALA A 59 4.76 -8.43 1.59
C ALA A 59 5.56 -9.05 0.43
N ARG A 60 6.83 -9.40 0.69
CA ARG A 60 7.64 -10.16 -0.27
C ARG A 60 6.90 -11.44 -0.69
N GLN A 61 6.72 -11.62 -1.99
CA GLN A 61 6.02 -12.77 -2.55
C GLN A 61 6.80 -13.36 -3.71
N ILE A 62 6.84 -14.70 -3.78
CA ILE A 62 7.28 -15.44 -4.95
C ILE A 62 6.04 -16.05 -5.59
N GLN A 63 5.87 -15.82 -6.89
CA GLN A 63 4.77 -16.40 -7.67
C GLN A 63 5.35 -17.29 -8.77
N LEU A 64 4.76 -18.46 -8.95
CA LEU A 64 5.13 -19.42 -9.99
C LEU A 64 3.89 -19.70 -10.83
N SER A 65 4.03 -19.73 -12.15
CA SER A 65 2.91 -20.05 -13.04
C SER A 65 3.32 -21.02 -14.15
N LEU A 66 2.36 -21.83 -14.57
CA LEU A 66 2.51 -22.83 -15.61
C LEU A 66 1.29 -22.80 -16.54
N LYS A 67 1.53 -22.75 -17.85
CA LYS A 67 0.50 -22.70 -18.88
C LYS A 67 0.72 -23.78 -19.94
N LEU A 68 -0.17 -24.77 -19.94
CA LEU A 68 -0.26 -25.80 -20.97
C LEU A 68 -1.23 -25.34 -22.07
N LYS A 69 -0.81 -25.48 -23.33
CA LYS A 69 -1.68 -25.37 -24.51
C LYS A 69 -1.65 -26.72 -25.22
N PHE A 70 -2.79 -27.40 -25.29
CA PHE A 70 -2.94 -28.66 -26.02
C PHE A 70 -3.18 -28.38 -27.50
#